data_AF-W9ZGU6-F1
#
_entry.id   AF-W9ZGU6-F1
#
_cell.length_a   1.000
_cell.length_b   1.000
_cell.length_c   1.000
_cell.angle_alpha   90.00
_cell.angle_beta   90.00
_cell.angle_gamma   90.00
#
_symmetry.space_group_name_H-M   'P 1'
#
loop_
_entity.id
_entity.type
_entity.pdbx_description
1 polymer ?
#
loop_
_entity_poly.entity_id
_entity_poly.type
_entity_poly.pdbx_seq_one_letter_code
_entity_poly.pdbx_strand_id
1 'polypeptide(L)'
;MPTATEYFGIGLTNNGPLTTTYTPPASCTTVTTDQIFFAKPDYISEGYGAPTCETASMGKCLPPGSNYDKQVAYLNEYGGQGAIDYYSPGIACPKGWTTAGTLAHGNETGSVEKSGVFTQTRSTLPGVSVTDPNMPLEQIWLNALGPSETLAYCCPSGWVAEKGVGCFSSIEPLKSATYTEVCIKYLPQSAIRSVYTVEGSKVSHYLYSAVTVGPTSVIWPMSAVQTEPRFEYDELAVVRRFPAVKLVYKESDLKPTGVGDESNDGKSGDDDDDKKEDDDNGASGLLRSGGLISMIAVLFSMLFGAGLVII
;
A
#
# COMPACT_ATOMS: atom_id res chain seq x y z
N MET A 1 1.40 -16.09 -6.68
CA MET A 1 0.47 -14.96 -6.68
C MET A 1 -0.57 -15.22 -5.60
N PRO A 2 -1.05 -14.17 -4.90
CA PRO A 2 -2.21 -14.25 -4.03
C PRO A 2 -3.36 -14.96 -4.75
N THR A 3 -3.93 -15.99 -4.12
CA THR A 3 -5.05 -16.75 -4.71
C THR A 3 -6.41 -16.17 -4.33
N ALA A 4 -6.47 -15.41 -3.24
CA ALA A 4 -7.68 -14.72 -2.82
C ALA A 4 -7.98 -13.55 -3.75
N THR A 5 -9.21 -13.48 -4.24
CA THR A 5 -9.73 -12.35 -5.02
C THR A 5 -10.54 -11.38 -4.18
N GLU A 6 -10.84 -11.75 -2.93
CA GLU A 6 -11.59 -10.94 -1.97
C GLU A 6 -11.25 -11.39 -0.54
N TYR A 7 -11.24 -10.46 0.41
CA TYR A 7 -11.31 -10.74 1.84
C TYR A 7 -12.18 -9.69 2.53
N PHE A 8 -13.13 -10.11 3.37
CA PHE A 8 -14.03 -9.20 4.11
C PHE A 8 -14.78 -8.19 3.22
N GLY A 9 -15.21 -8.60 2.01
CA GLY A 9 -15.87 -7.72 1.05
C GLY A 9 -14.94 -6.78 0.28
N ILE A 10 -13.63 -6.81 0.56
CA ILE A 10 -12.62 -5.99 -0.12
C ILE A 10 -12.02 -6.81 -1.25
N GLY A 11 -12.22 -6.34 -2.49
CA GLY A 11 -11.68 -7.00 -3.68
C GLY A 11 -10.16 -6.87 -3.79
N LEU A 12 -9.51 -7.89 -4.34
CA LEU A 12 -8.07 -7.93 -4.60
C LEU A 12 -7.85 -8.09 -6.10
N THR A 13 -7.24 -7.09 -6.74
CA THR A 13 -7.04 -7.06 -8.20
C THR A 13 -5.56 -7.11 -8.54
N ASN A 14 -5.10 -8.19 -9.18
CA ASN A 14 -3.77 -8.22 -9.77
C ASN A 14 -3.75 -7.49 -11.11
N ASN A 15 -2.87 -6.49 -11.23
CA ASN A 15 -2.61 -5.71 -12.43
C ASN A 15 -1.56 -6.37 -13.37
N GLY A 16 -1.03 -7.52 -12.99
CA GLY A 16 -0.03 -8.27 -13.75
C GLY A 16 1.40 -8.06 -13.22
N PRO A 17 2.40 -8.52 -13.97
CA PRO A 17 3.80 -8.42 -13.56
C PRO A 17 4.30 -6.97 -13.62
N LEU A 18 5.04 -6.57 -12.58
CA LEU A 18 5.88 -5.35 -12.58
C LEU A 18 7.30 -5.73 -12.17
N THR A 19 8.01 -6.34 -13.11
CA THR A 19 9.35 -6.89 -12.89
C THR A 19 10.48 -5.94 -13.29
N THR A 20 10.15 -4.81 -13.91
CA THR A 20 11.10 -3.79 -14.34
C THR A 20 10.70 -2.43 -13.80
N THR A 21 11.70 -1.57 -13.60
CA THR A 21 11.49 -0.21 -13.09
C THR A 21 10.73 0.62 -14.13
N TYR A 22 9.48 0.95 -13.82
CA TYR A 22 8.69 1.94 -14.56
C TYR A 22 9.15 3.35 -14.20
N THR A 23 9.26 4.24 -15.19
CA THR A 23 9.49 5.67 -14.94
C THR A 23 8.16 6.43 -15.09
N PRO A 24 7.56 6.93 -13.98
CA PRO A 24 6.36 7.75 -14.08
C PRO A 24 6.65 9.05 -14.86
N PRO A 25 5.66 9.57 -15.62
CA PRO A 25 5.77 10.90 -16.22
C PRO A 25 6.09 11.97 -15.18
N ALA A 26 6.89 12.98 -15.53
CA ALA A 26 7.26 14.06 -14.62
C ALA A 26 6.04 14.78 -14.00
N SER A 27 4.90 14.84 -14.72
CA SER A 27 3.64 15.38 -14.18
C SER A 27 3.15 14.68 -12.90
N CYS A 28 3.55 13.42 -12.71
CA CYS A 28 3.20 12.61 -11.54
C CYS A 28 4.04 12.95 -10.31
N THR A 29 5.18 13.62 -10.49
CA THR A 29 6.09 14.01 -9.41
C THR A 29 6.20 15.53 -9.23
N THR A 30 5.87 16.35 -10.24
CA THR A 30 5.74 17.81 -10.09
C THR A 30 4.54 18.17 -9.22
N VAL A 31 4.67 19.20 -8.39
CA VAL A 31 3.56 19.77 -7.60
C VAL A 31 2.50 20.27 -8.57
N THR A 32 1.33 19.61 -8.57
CA THR A 32 0.16 20.00 -9.36
C THR A 32 -0.99 20.35 -8.43
N THR A 33 -2.04 20.97 -8.96
CA THR A 33 -3.32 21.21 -8.27
C THR A 33 -4.19 19.95 -8.14
N ASP A 34 -3.71 18.80 -8.62
CA ASP A 34 -4.45 17.54 -8.60
C ASP A 34 -4.07 16.70 -7.37
N GLN A 35 -4.98 15.83 -6.93
CA GLN A 35 -4.80 14.95 -5.76
C GLN A 35 -4.57 15.68 -4.44
N ILE A 36 -5.17 16.87 -4.32
CA ILE A 36 -5.10 17.67 -3.11
C ILE A 36 -6.18 17.21 -2.13
N PHE A 37 -5.78 17.06 -0.87
CA PHE A 37 -6.65 16.83 0.27
C PHE A 37 -6.28 17.81 1.38
N PHE A 38 -7.21 18.01 2.30
CA PHE A 38 -6.96 18.71 3.55
C PHE A 38 -6.85 17.68 4.67
N ALA A 39 -5.71 17.66 5.34
CA ALA A 39 -5.44 16.70 6.41
C ALA A 39 -4.46 17.30 7.41
N LYS A 40 -4.41 16.73 8.61
CA LYS A 40 -3.33 17.01 9.55
C LYS A 40 -2.05 16.33 9.04
N PRO A 41 -0.91 17.03 8.91
CA PRO A 41 0.34 16.44 8.44
C PRO A 41 0.76 15.19 9.22
N ASP A 42 0.58 15.23 10.54
CA ASP A 42 0.97 14.15 11.45
C ASP A 42 -0.06 13.00 11.51
N TYR A 43 -1.28 13.23 10.99
CA TYR A 43 -2.40 12.28 11.01
C TYR A 43 -3.11 12.24 9.66
N ILE A 44 -2.34 11.93 8.62
CA ILE A 44 -2.78 12.13 7.24
C ILE A 44 -3.83 11.12 6.74
N SER A 45 -4.09 10.06 7.52
CA SER A 45 -5.18 9.11 7.28
C SER A 45 -6.57 9.68 7.60
N GLU A 46 -6.65 10.78 8.36
CA GLU A 46 -7.89 11.51 8.61
C GLU A 46 -8.00 12.68 7.63
N GLY A 47 -8.44 12.35 6.41
CA GLY A 47 -8.77 13.35 5.40
C GLY A 47 -10.04 14.11 5.77
N TYR A 48 -9.96 15.43 5.85
CA TYR A 48 -11.08 16.31 6.17
C TYR A 48 -11.80 16.85 4.92
N GLY A 49 -11.29 16.54 3.73
CA GLY A 49 -11.92 16.84 2.45
C GLY A 49 -10.90 17.12 1.35
N ALA A 50 -11.39 17.60 0.21
CA ALA A 50 -10.59 18.00 -0.94
C ALA A 50 -11.10 19.34 -1.51
N PRO A 51 -10.33 20.06 -2.33
CA PRO A 51 -10.78 21.31 -2.95
C PRO A 51 -12.03 21.16 -3.81
N THR A 52 -12.23 20.00 -4.44
CA THR A 52 -13.37 19.70 -5.31
C THR A 52 -13.93 18.32 -5.02
N CYS A 53 -15.16 18.05 -5.47
CA CYS A 53 -15.73 16.70 -5.43
C CYS A 53 -15.28 15.83 -6.62
N GLU A 54 -14.39 16.32 -7.46
CA GLU A 54 -13.86 15.54 -8.57
C GLU A 54 -12.68 14.72 -8.07
N THR A 55 -12.64 13.46 -8.49
CA THR A 55 -11.49 12.61 -8.18
C THR A 55 -10.58 12.61 -9.38
N ALA A 56 -9.37 13.16 -9.22
CA ALA A 56 -8.40 13.13 -10.30
C ALA A 56 -7.96 11.69 -10.61
N SER A 57 -7.79 11.37 -11.90
CA SER A 57 -7.26 10.08 -12.36
C SER A 57 -5.76 10.01 -12.09
N MET A 58 -5.29 8.84 -11.64
CA MET A 58 -3.88 8.54 -11.39
C MET A 58 -3.36 7.41 -12.26
N GLY A 59 -4.19 6.86 -13.14
CA GLY A 59 -3.82 5.71 -13.96
C GLY A 59 -2.63 6.00 -14.87
N LYS A 60 -2.48 7.24 -15.35
CA LYS A 60 -1.30 7.69 -16.13
C LYS A 60 0.01 7.65 -15.34
N CYS A 61 -0.08 7.58 -14.01
CA CYS A 61 1.06 7.60 -13.11
C CYS A 61 1.38 6.22 -12.50
N LEU A 62 0.62 5.18 -12.85
CA LEU A 62 0.77 3.81 -12.37
C LEU A 62 0.96 2.83 -13.55
N PRO A 63 1.72 1.73 -13.41
CA PRO A 63 2.03 0.83 -14.52
C PRO A 63 1.40 -0.58 -14.46
N PRO A 64 0.33 -0.93 -15.23
CA PRO A 64 -0.68 -0.07 -15.83
C PRO A 64 -1.75 0.36 -14.82
N GLY A 65 -2.06 1.65 -14.79
CA GLY A 65 -2.98 2.24 -13.83
C GLY A 65 -4.45 2.28 -14.23
N SER A 66 -4.82 1.71 -15.38
CA SER A 66 -6.22 1.73 -15.83
C SER A 66 -7.16 1.00 -14.88
N ASN A 67 -6.68 -0.03 -14.19
CA ASN A 67 -7.47 -0.75 -13.19
C ASN A 67 -7.69 0.10 -11.94
N TYR A 68 -6.67 0.83 -11.51
CA TYR A 68 -6.79 1.81 -10.42
C TYR A 68 -7.87 2.84 -10.75
N ASP A 69 -7.81 3.46 -11.93
CA ASP A 69 -8.80 4.46 -12.34
C ASP A 69 -10.21 3.89 -12.42
N LYS A 70 -10.39 2.66 -12.92
CA LYS A 70 -11.69 1.97 -12.93
C LYS A 70 -12.22 1.74 -11.52
N GLN A 71 -11.37 1.30 -10.60
CA GLN A 71 -11.74 1.07 -9.20
C GLN A 71 -12.14 2.38 -8.52
N VAL A 72 -11.35 3.44 -8.72
CA VAL A 72 -11.64 4.77 -8.19
C VAL A 72 -12.95 5.32 -8.76
N ALA A 73 -13.18 5.18 -10.07
CA ALA A 73 -14.44 5.57 -10.70
C ALA A 73 -15.63 4.80 -10.10
N TYR A 74 -15.51 3.48 -9.99
CA TYR A 74 -16.54 2.62 -9.40
C TYR A 74 -16.86 3.04 -7.95
N LEU A 75 -15.84 3.25 -7.11
CA LEU A 75 -16.03 3.66 -5.72
C LEU A 75 -16.68 5.04 -5.59
N ASN A 76 -16.37 5.96 -6.51
CA ASN A 76 -16.99 7.28 -6.53
C ASN A 76 -18.46 7.25 -6.93
N GLU A 77 -18.85 6.31 -7.79
CA GLU A 77 -20.23 6.20 -8.27
C GLU A 77 -21.09 5.33 -7.34
N TYR A 78 -20.54 4.22 -6.85
CA TYR A 78 -21.30 3.16 -6.18
C TYR A 78 -20.88 2.91 -4.73
N GLY A 79 -19.79 3.51 -4.24
CA GLY A 79 -19.29 3.28 -2.89
C GLY A 79 -18.95 1.82 -2.59
N GLY A 80 -19.18 1.41 -1.33
CA GLY A 80 -18.88 0.05 -0.84
C GLY A 80 -17.49 -0.10 -0.22
N GLN A 81 -17.09 -1.35 0.08
CA GLN A 81 -15.80 -1.66 0.72
C GLN A 81 -14.58 -1.37 -0.14
N GLY A 82 -14.76 -1.29 -1.46
CA GLY A 82 -13.69 -1.03 -2.41
C GLY A 82 -12.82 -2.23 -2.73
N ALA A 83 -11.70 -1.92 -3.37
CA ALA A 83 -10.75 -2.90 -3.85
C ALA A 83 -9.32 -2.39 -3.68
N ILE A 84 -8.41 -3.33 -3.56
CA ILE A 84 -6.98 -3.10 -3.48
C ILE A 84 -6.35 -3.70 -4.74
N ASP A 85 -5.72 -2.85 -5.53
CA ASP A 85 -4.90 -3.26 -6.67
C ASP A 85 -3.46 -3.60 -6.25
N TYR A 86 -2.82 -4.53 -6.97
CA TYR A 86 -1.41 -4.91 -6.75
C TYR A 86 -0.77 -5.49 -8.00
N TYR A 87 0.55 -5.64 -7.98
CA TYR A 87 1.34 -6.25 -9.05
C TYR A 87 1.97 -7.55 -8.57
N SER A 88 1.81 -8.62 -9.34
CA SER A 88 2.44 -9.92 -9.03
C SER A 88 2.76 -10.70 -10.32
N PRO A 89 4.01 -11.18 -10.48
CA PRO A 89 5.18 -10.86 -9.64
C PRO A 89 5.57 -9.37 -9.77
N GLY A 90 5.79 -8.71 -8.63
CA GLY A 90 6.20 -7.31 -8.56
C GLY A 90 7.49 -7.17 -7.76
N ILE A 91 8.59 -6.75 -8.39
CA ILE A 91 9.91 -6.70 -7.74
C ILE A 91 10.61 -5.33 -7.84
N ALA A 92 10.08 -4.44 -8.67
CA ALA A 92 10.67 -3.12 -8.91
C ALA A 92 9.70 -2.00 -8.51
N CYS A 93 10.09 -1.16 -7.54
CA CYS A 93 9.38 0.10 -7.33
C CYS A 93 9.59 1.02 -8.55
N PRO A 94 8.69 1.96 -8.83
CA PRO A 94 8.90 2.95 -9.88
C PRO A 94 10.17 3.79 -9.66
N LYS A 95 10.74 4.35 -10.73
CA LYS A 95 11.90 5.25 -10.65
C LYS A 95 11.58 6.47 -9.77
N GLY A 96 12.49 6.79 -8.84
CA GLY A 96 12.30 7.88 -7.86
C GLY A 96 11.38 7.52 -6.69
N TRP A 97 11.10 6.24 -6.50
CA TRP A 97 10.31 5.70 -5.40
C TRP A 97 11.17 4.76 -4.56
N THR A 98 10.81 4.63 -3.29
CA THR A 98 11.46 3.74 -2.31
C THR A 98 10.44 2.81 -1.68
N THR A 99 10.89 1.63 -1.24
CA THR A 99 10.07 0.75 -0.41
C THR A 99 9.84 1.38 0.96
N ALA A 100 8.60 1.80 1.22
CA ALA A 100 8.20 2.42 2.47
C ALA A 100 7.83 1.41 3.55
N GLY A 101 7.66 0.13 3.20
CA GLY A 101 7.52 -0.97 4.14
C GLY A 101 7.26 -2.30 3.45
N THR A 102 7.43 -3.37 4.22
CA THR A 102 7.18 -4.75 3.79
C THR A 102 6.30 -5.50 4.79
N LEU A 103 5.58 -6.50 4.28
CA LEU A 103 4.74 -7.40 5.07
C LEU A 103 4.83 -8.83 4.50
N ALA A 104 5.08 -9.81 5.36
CA ALA A 104 5.10 -11.22 5.01
C ALA A 104 4.67 -12.09 6.20
N HIS A 105 4.32 -13.35 5.91
CA HIS A 105 4.27 -14.39 6.93
C HIS A 105 5.68 -14.64 7.46
N GLY A 106 5.85 -14.78 8.77
CA GLY A 106 7.14 -15.12 9.35
C GLY A 106 7.44 -16.62 9.32
N ASN A 107 8.64 -16.97 9.78
CA ASN A 107 9.14 -18.35 9.75
C ASN A 107 8.40 -19.32 10.68
N GLU A 108 7.75 -18.80 11.72
CA GLU A 108 6.94 -19.59 12.65
C GLU A 108 5.46 -19.42 12.33
N THR A 109 4.67 -20.49 12.52
CA THR A 109 3.23 -20.46 12.32
C THR A 109 2.59 -19.32 13.13
N GLY A 110 1.93 -18.39 12.44
CA GLY A 110 1.26 -17.24 13.06
C GLY A 110 2.17 -16.06 13.39
N SER A 111 3.48 -16.15 13.10
CA SER A 111 4.38 -14.99 13.14
C SER A 111 4.25 -14.12 11.90
N VAL A 112 4.54 -12.83 12.05
CA VAL A 112 4.43 -11.82 10.97
C VAL A 112 5.72 -11.02 10.89
N GLU A 113 6.29 -10.96 9.70
CA GLU A 113 7.42 -10.08 9.41
C GLU A 113 6.89 -8.77 8.83
N LYS A 114 7.26 -7.64 9.45
CA LYS A 114 6.77 -6.32 9.05
C LYS A 114 7.84 -5.25 9.22
N SER A 115 7.87 -4.30 8.30
CA SER A 115 8.79 -3.16 8.33
C SER A 115 8.13 -1.85 7.89
N GLY A 116 8.79 -0.73 8.20
CA GLY A 116 8.40 0.60 7.73
C GLY A 116 6.96 0.95 8.08
N VAL A 117 6.15 1.32 7.08
CA VAL A 117 4.74 1.65 7.27
C VAL A 117 3.99 0.56 8.04
N PHE A 118 4.35 -0.72 7.88
CA PHE A 118 3.69 -1.83 8.57
C PHE A 118 3.98 -1.96 10.07
N THR A 119 4.96 -1.26 10.62
CA THR A 119 5.20 -1.27 12.08
C THR A 119 4.35 -0.27 12.84
N GLN A 120 3.77 0.73 12.16
CA GLN A 120 3.03 1.82 12.80
C GLN A 120 1.74 1.30 13.46
N THR A 121 1.59 1.44 14.78
CA THR A 121 0.33 1.12 15.46
C THR A 121 -0.57 2.33 15.43
N ARG A 122 -1.75 2.23 14.81
CA ARG A 122 -2.75 3.29 14.78
C ARG A 122 -3.26 3.54 16.21
N SER A 123 -2.86 4.63 16.83
CA SER A 123 -3.56 5.26 17.95
C SER A 123 -3.88 6.67 17.50
N THR A 124 -5.12 6.90 17.07
CA THR A 124 -5.50 8.14 16.37
C THR A 124 -5.65 9.35 17.27
N LEU A 125 -5.61 9.20 18.60
CA LEU A 125 -5.71 10.32 19.53
C LEU A 125 -4.91 10.03 20.81
N PRO A 126 -4.11 10.99 21.33
CA PRO A 126 -3.47 10.83 22.64
C PRO A 126 -4.53 10.55 23.72
N GLY A 127 -4.47 9.37 24.32
CA GLY A 127 -5.33 8.99 25.45
C GLY A 127 -6.70 8.41 25.09
N VAL A 128 -7.02 8.16 23.81
CA VAL A 128 -8.25 7.46 23.42
C VAL A 128 -7.92 6.10 22.82
N SER A 129 -8.32 5.03 23.51
CA SER A 129 -8.34 3.68 22.96
C SER A 129 -9.51 3.53 21.99
N VAL A 130 -9.45 4.18 20.83
CA VAL A 130 -10.35 3.81 19.72
C VAL A 130 -9.77 2.57 19.08
N THR A 131 -10.36 1.40 19.37
CA THR A 131 -10.19 0.24 18.50
C THR A 131 -10.71 0.64 17.13
N ASP A 132 -9.83 0.89 16.17
CA ASP A 132 -10.22 1.19 14.79
C ASP A 132 -11.17 0.08 14.30
N PRO A 133 -12.45 0.40 14.06
CA PRO A 133 -13.44 -0.62 13.71
C PRO A 133 -13.30 -1.07 12.25
N ASN A 134 -12.30 -0.62 11.49
CA ASN A 134 -12.03 -1.12 10.14
C ASN A 134 -11.23 -2.43 10.19
N MET A 135 -11.40 -3.28 9.17
CA MET A 135 -10.56 -4.47 9.02
C MET A 135 -9.08 -4.05 8.88
N PRO A 136 -8.17 -4.54 9.74
CA PRO A 136 -6.76 -4.20 9.65
C PRO A 136 -6.18 -4.56 8.28
N LEU A 137 -5.47 -3.62 7.65
CA LEU A 137 -4.93 -3.82 6.30
C LEU A 137 -3.92 -4.97 6.25
N GLU A 138 -3.14 -5.14 7.32
CA GLU A 138 -2.22 -6.27 7.47
C GLU A 138 -2.95 -7.60 7.46
N GLN A 139 -4.13 -7.68 8.09
CA GLN A 139 -4.93 -8.89 8.10
C GLN A 139 -5.46 -9.21 6.71
N ILE A 140 -5.92 -8.20 5.94
CA ILE A 140 -6.33 -8.39 4.54
C ILE A 140 -5.17 -8.97 3.73
N TRP A 141 -3.99 -8.37 3.85
CA TRP A 141 -2.82 -8.83 3.11
C TRP A 141 -2.32 -10.20 3.53
N LEU A 142 -2.25 -10.51 4.83
CA LEU A 142 -1.79 -11.82 5.29
C LEU A 142 -2.75 -12.94 4.87
N ASN A 143 -4.04 -12.66 4.72
CA ASN A 143 -4.99 -13.62 4.14
C ASN A 143 -4.90 -13.71 2.60
N ALA A 144 -4.37 -12.68 1.94
CA ALA A 144 -4.13 -12.70 0.50
C ALA A 144 -2.81 -13.39 0.13
N LEU A 145 -1.74 -13.09 0.86
CA LEU A 145 -0.38 -13.55 0.60
C LEU A 145 -0.24 -15.05 0.88
N GLY A 146 0.37 -15.76 -0.07
CA GLY A 146 0.85 -17.11 0.18
C GLY A 146 1.99 -17.14 1.22
N PRO A 147 2.29 -18.30 1.83
CA PRO A 147 3.27 -18.40 2.93
C PRO A 147 4.68 -17.89 2.58
N SER A 148 5.09 -17.95 1.32
CA SER A 148 6.41 -17.50 0.84
C SER A 148 6.36 -16.18 0.06
N GLU A 149 5.24 -15.47 0.15
CA GLU A 149 5.04 -14.21 -0.57
C GLU A 149 5.27 -13.01 0.36
N THR A 150 5.90 -11.99 -0.20
CA THR A 150 6.15 -10.72 0.47
C THR A 150 5.45 -9.60 -0.28
N LEU A 151 4.75 -8.75 0.46
CA LEU A 151 4.28 -7.46 0.00
C LEU A 151 5.37 -6.41 0.23
N ALA A 152 5.70 -5.66 -0.82
CA ALA A 152 6.42 -4.39 -0.72
C ALA A 152 5.48 -3.23 -1.07
N TYR A 153 5.55 -2.17 -0.27
CA TYR A 153 4.73 -0.97 -0.41
C TYR A 153 5.62 0.19 -0.86
N CYS A 154 5.54 0.59 -2.11
CA CYS A 154 6.40 1.63 -2.67
C CYS A 154 5.71 3.00 -2.63
N CYS A 155 6.47 4.02 -2.23
CA CYS A 155 6.06 5.43 -2.26
C CYS A 155 7.15 6.29 -2.92
N PRO A 156 6.80 7.46 -3.50
CA PRO A 156 7.80 8.41 -3.96
C PRO A 156 8.80 8.73 -2.84
N SER A 157 10.08 8.85 -3.17
CA SER A 157 11.11 9.11 -2.16
C SER A 157 10.85 10.43 -1.42
N GLY A 158 10.96 10.39 -0.08
CA GLY A 158 10.69 11.55 0.79
C GLY A 158 9.21 11.77 1.14
N TRP A 159 8.30 10.94 0.64
CA TRP A 159 6.89 11.00 0.99
C TRP A 159 6.57 10.13 2.22
N VAL A 160 5.56 10.53 2.98
CA VAL A 160 5.06 9.79 4.14
C VAL A 160 4.11 8.70 3.64
N ALA A 161 4.40 7.44 3.94
CA ALA A 161 3.51 6.32 3.65
C ALA A 161 2.49 6.12 4.77
N GLU A 162 1.28 5.71 4.40
CA GLU A 162 0.22 5.34 5.33
C GLU A 162 -0.52 4.08 4.83
N LYS A 163 -0.73 3.13 5.76
CA LYS A 163 -1.40 1.83 5.56
C LYS A 163 -2.92 1.93 5.32
N GLY A 164 -3.31 2.40 4.15
CA GLY A 164 -4.70 2.30 3.70
C GLY A 164 -5.06 3.38 2.71
N VAL A 165 -4.45 4.55 2.87
CA VAL A 165 -4.76 5.69 2.02
C VAL A 165 -3.65 6.00 1.01
N GLY A 166 -2.39 5.61 1.20
CA GLY A 166 -1.34 5.78 0.18
C GLY A 166 -0.10 6.50 0.68
N CYS A 167 0.49 7.30 -0.19
CA CYS A 167 1.68 8.11 0.05
C CYS A 167 1.31 9.59 0.05
N PHE A 168 1.96 10.39 0.89
CA PHE A 168 1.61 11.79 1.07
C PHE A 168 2.81 12.74 1.16
N SER A 169 2.56 13.98 0.74
CA SER A 169 3.45 15.11 0.95
C SER A 169 2.64 16.32 1.41
N SER A 170 3.08 16.96 2.49
CA SER A 170 2.56 18.29 2.85
C SER A 170 3.06 19.33 1.85
N ILE A 171 2.21 20.30 1.52
CA ILE A 171 2.54 21.40 0.60
C ILE A 171 2.66 22.70 1.39
N GLU A 172 1.59 23.09 2.07
CA GLU A 172 1.52 24.30 2.88
C GLU A 172 0.40 24.20 3.94
N PRO A 173 0.44 25.03 5.00
CA PRO A 173 -0.68 25.15 5.93
C PRO A 173 -1.97 25.61 5.20
N LEU A 174 -3.13 25.02 5.55
CA LEU A 174 -4.40 25.35 4.89
C LEU A 174 -4.76 26.83 5.03
N LYS A 175 -4.44 27.44 6.18
CA LYS A 175 -4.65 28.87 6.45
C LYS A 175 -3.84 29.81 5.53
N SER A 176 -2.77 29.30 4.93
CA SER A 176 -1.94 30.06 3.98
C SER A 176 -2.42 29.89 2.52
N ALA A 177 -3.24 28.87 2.26
CA ALA A 177 -3.71 28.53 0.93
C ALA A 177 -4.95 29.36 0.52
N THR A 178 -5.23 29.42 -0.79
CA THR A 178 -6.29 30.26 -1.36
C THR A 178 -7.60 29.52 -1.64
N TYR A 179 -7.80 28.34 -1.05
CA TYR A 179 -9.02 27.54 -1.26
C TYR A 179 -10.23 28.18 -0.58
N THR A 180 -11.33 28.36 -1.33
CA THR A 180 -12.57 28.99 -0.84
C THR A 180 -13.59 28.00 -0.32
N GLU A 181 -13.41 26.71 -0.61
CA GLU A 181 -14.38 25.66 -0.34
C GLU A 181 -13.69 24.31 -0.10
N VAL A 182 -14.41 23.42 0.58
CA VAL A 182 -14.04 22.02 0.77
C VAL A 182 -15.19 21.13 0.31
N CYS A 183 -14.87 20.11 -0.48
CA CYS A 183 -15.75 18.98 -0.71
C CYS A 183 -15.46 17.86 0.27
N ILE A 184 -16.52 17.36 0.91
CA ILE A 184 -16.49 16.21 1.79
C ILE A 184 -17.32 15.11 1.15
N LYS A 185 -16.67 13.98 0.86
CA LYS A 185 -17.33 12.76 0.39
C LYS A 185 -17.43 11.76 1.55
N TYR A 186 -18.60 11.18 1.74
CA TYR A 186 -18.82 10.17 2.77
C TYR A 186 -19.86 9.16 2.33
N LEU A 187 -19.72 7.92 2.81
CA LEU A 187 -20.77 6.93 2.69
C LEU A 187 -21.90 7.27 3.66
N PRO A 188 -23.18 7.16 3.25
CA PRO A 188 -24.27 7.38 4.20
C PRO A 188 -24.21 6.33 5.32
N GLN A 189 -24.61 6.70 6.54
CA GLN A 189 -24.58 5.79 7.69
C GLN A 189 -25.37 4.49 7.43
N SER A 190 -26.43 4.58 6.63
CA SER A 190 -27.23 3.44 6.18
C SER A 190 -26.48 2.45 5.28
N ALA A 191 -25.29 2.79 4.78
CA ALA A 191 -24.41 1.89 4.02
C ALA A 191 -23.42 1.13 4.92
N ILE A 192 -23.22 1.57 6.16
CA ILE A 192 -22.26 0.94 7.09
C ILE A 192 -22.97 -0.16 7.89
N ARG A 193 -22.32 -1.32 8.03
CA ARG A 193 -22.78 -2.48 8.78
C ARG A 193 -21.74 -2.85 9.84
N SER A 194 -22.22 -3.19 11.03
CA SER A 194 -21.39 -3.80 12.07
C SER A 194 -21.35 -5.31 11.88
N VAL A 195 -20.15 -5.86 11.73
CA VAL A 195 -19.87 -7.28 11.54
C VAL A 195 -19.21 -7.83 12.80
N TYR A 196 -19.75 -8.91 13.34
CA TYR A 196 -19.28 -9.53 14.60
C TYR A 196 -18.58 -10.88 14.39
N THR A 197 -18.54 -11.35 13.15
CA THR A 197 -17.95 -12.64 12.78
C THR A 197 -17.24 -12.50 11.44
N VAL A 198 -16.01 -13.00 11.33
CA VAL A 198 -15.23 -13.06 10.09
C VAL A 198 -14.84 -14.52 9.89
N GLU A 199 -15.22 -15.11 8.75
CA GLU A 199 -14.92 -16.52 8.42
C GLU A 199 -15.31 -17.52 9.52
N GLY A 200 -16.44 -17.28 10.18
CA GLY A 200 -16.93 -18.11 11.28
C GLY A 200 -16.29 -17.84 12.65
N SER A 201 -15.24 -17.02 12.71
CA SER A 201 -14.59 -16.61 13.96
C SER A 201 -15.17 -15.31 14.50
N LYS A 202 -15.43 -15.26 15.82
CA LYS A 202 -15.91 -14.04 16.48
C LYS A 202 -14.77 -13.01 16.59
N VAL A 203 -15.07 -11.77 16.25
CA VAL A 203 -14.18 -10.63 16.53
C VAL A 203 -14.46 -10.09 17.93
N SER A 204 -13.44 -9.53 18.61
CA SER A 204 -13.54 -9.04 19.99
C SER A 204 -14.50 -7.85 20.13
N HIS A 205 -14.57 -7.02 19.09
CA HIS A 205 -15.55 -5.95 18.88
C HIS A 205 -16.15 -6.07 17.48
N TYR A 206 -17.07 -5.20 17.09
CA TYR A 206 -17.54 -5.18 15.70
C TYR A 206 -16.49 -4.59 14.76
N LEU A 207 -16.53 -5.04 13.50
CA LEU A 207 -15.87 -4.39 12.38
C LEU A 207 -16.90 -3.69 11.48
N TYR A 208 -16.51 -2.62 10.80
CA TYR A 208 -17.33 -1.95 9.80
C TYR A 208 -17.16 -2.59 8.42
N SER A 209 -18.28 -2.87 7.78
CA SER A 209 -18.37 -3.24 6.37
C SER A 209 -19.32 -2.29 5.66
N ALA A 210 -18.95 -1.81 4.47
CA ALA A 210 -19.78 -0.96 3.64
C ALA A 210 -20.47 -1.75 2.53
N VAL A 211 -21.79 -1.59 2.41
CA VAL A 211 -22.54 -2.04 1.23
C VAL A 211 -22.42 -1.04 0.09
N THR A 212 -22.59 -1.52 -1.13
CA THR A 212 -22.57 -0.70 -2.35
C THR A 212 -23.74 0.29 -2.36
N VAL A 213 -23.46 1.53 -2.00
CA VAL A 213 -24.35 2.69 -2.11
C VAL A 213 -23.49 3.88 -2.50
N GLY A 214 -23.92 4.64 -3.51
CA GLY A 214 -23.21 5.82 -3.98
C GLY A 214 -22.93 6.81 -2.84
N PRO A 215 -21.69 7.35 -2.75
CA PRO A 215 -21.33 8.28 -1.69
C PRO A 215 -22.09 9.59 -1.83
N THR A 216 -22.35 10.24 -0.70
CA THR A 216 -22.88 11.60 -0.67
C THR A 216 -21.70 12.58 -0.67
N SER A 217 -21.86 13.68 -1.39
CA SER A 217 -20.90 14.79 -1.38
C SER A 217 -21.57 16.05 -0.83
N VAL A 218 -20.84 16.80 -0.03
CA VAL A 218 -21.27 18.13 0.43
C VAL A 218 -20.13 19.12 0.25
N ILE A 219 -20.46 20.33 -0.22
CA ILE A 219 -19.52 21.43 -0.40
C ILE A 219 -19.76 22.43 0.71
N TRP A 220 -18.72 22.74 1.47
CA TRP A 220 -18.76 23.73 2.54
C TRP A 220 -17.87 24.92 2.18
N PRO A 221 -18.33 26.16 2.41
CA PRO A 221 -17.45 27.31 2.30
C PRO A 221 -16.36 27.22 3.38
N MET A 222 -15.14 27.66 3.06
CA MET A 222 -14.01 27.57 4.00
C MET A 222 -14.29 28.32 5.31
N SER A 223 -15.10 29.38 5.27
CA SER A 223 -15.55 30.10 6.46
C SER A 223 -16.34 29.22 7.44
N ALA A 224 -17.09 28.22 6.96
CA ALA A 224 -17.79 27.28 7.83
C ALA A 224 -16.82 26.26 8.44
N VAL A 225 -15.82 25.81 7.67
CA VAL A 225 -14.76 24.89 8.13
C VAL A 225 -13.95 25.52 9.27
N GLN A 226 -13.60 26.80 9.12
CA GLN A 226 -12.87 27.58 10.13
C GLN A 226 -13.58 27.62 11.49
N THR A 227 -14.91 27.64 11.49
CA THR A 227 -15.71 27.75 12.72
C THR A 227 -16.14 26.42 13.31
N GLU A 228 -15.98 25.32 12.57
CA GLU A 228 -16.45 24.00 12.98
C GLU A 228 -15.35 23.26 13.76
N PRO A 229 -15.52 23.03 15.08
CA PRO A 229 -14.46 22.52 15.94
C PRO A 229 -13.84 21.20 15.48
N ARG A 230 -14.63 20.32 14.84
CA ARG A 230 -14.15 18.99 14.42
C ARG A 230 -13.00 19.03 13.41
N PHE A 231 -12.83 20.16 12.70
CA PHE A 231 -11.79 20.31 11.68
C PHE A 231 -10.47 20.79 12.25
N GLU A 232 -10.47 21.46 13.41
CA GLU A 232 -9.27 22.05 13.99
C GLU A 232 -8.46 22.83 12.93
N TYR A 233 -9.14 23.74 12.23
CA TYR A 233 -8.70 24.32 10.96
C TYR A 233 -7.24 24.81 10.93
N ASP A 234 -6.76 25.40 12.02
CA ASP A 234 -5.41 25.93 12.14
C ASP A 234 -4.31 24.86 12.10
N GLU A 235 -4.67 23.59 12.32
CA GLU A 235 -3.77 22.44 12.26
C GLU A 235 -3.80 21.72 10.90
N LEU A 236 -4.72 22.10 10.00
CA LEU A 236 -4.84 21.47 8.69
C LEU A 236 -3.78 21.98 7.73
N ALA A 237 -3.32 21.08 6.87
CA ALA A 237 -2.46 21.39 5.73
C ALA A 237 -3.12 20.99 4.42
N VAL A 238 -2.70 21.67 3.37
CA VAL A 238 -2.85 21.21 1.99
C VAL A 238 -1.86 20.08 1.79
N VAL A 239 -2.37 18.88 1.55
CA VAL A 239 -1.55 17.69 1.34
C VAL A 239 -1.82 17.13 -0.04
N ARG A 240 -0.78 16.58 -0.67
CA ARG A 240 -0.92 15.80 -1.89
C ARG A 240 -0.92 14.33 -1.55
N ARG A 241 -1.82 13.57 -2.18
CA ARG A 241 -1.94 12.13 -2.05
C ARG A 241 -1.50 11.44 -3.34
N PHE A 242 -0.84 10.30 -3.21
CA PHE A 242 -0.52 9.43 -4.32
C PHE A 242 -0.79 7.97 -3.93
N PRO A 243 -1.46 7.15 -4.75
CA PRO A 243 -1.64 5.73 -4.46
C PRO A 243 -0.30 4.99 -4.41
N ALA A 244 -0.05 4.25 -3.33
CA ALA A 244 1.14 3.42 -3.26
C ALA A 244 1.10 2.29 -4.28
N VAL A 245 2.27 1.93 -4.80
CA VAL A 245 2.44 0.76 -5.65
C VAL A 245 2.69 -0.45 -4.75
N LYS A 246 1.74 -1.38 -4.73
CA LYS A 246 1.81 -2.63 -3.94
C LYS A 246 2.37 -3.74 -4.83
N LEU A 247 3.51 -4.27 -4.43
CA LEU A 247 4.23 -5.31 -5.15
C LEU A 247 4.19 -6.60 -4.36
N VAL A 248 3.80 -7.70 -4.98
CA VAL A 248 3.83 -9.03 -4.36
C VAL A 248 4.81 -9.91 -5.12
N TYR A 249 5.80 -10.44 -4.40
CA TYR A 249 6.85 -11.30 -4.95
C TYR A 249 7.19 -12.46 -4.02
N LYS A 250 7.85 -13.46 -4.59
CA LYS A 250 8.59 -14.50 -3.88
C LYS A 250 10.08 -14.26 -4.05
N GLU A 251 10.89 -14.83 -3.16
CA GLU A 251 12.36 -14.76 -3.28
C GLU A 251 12.86 -15.30 -4.63
N SER A 252 12.20 -16.34 -5.17
CA SER A 252 12.49 -16.88 -6.50
C SER A 252 12.34 -15.88 -7.64
N ASP A 253 11.44 -14.90 -7.49
CA ASP A 253 11.13 -13.90 -8.52
C ASP A 253 12.22 -12.83 -8.62
N LEU A 254 13.08 -12.72 -7.60
CA LEU A 254 14.21 -11.79 -7.56
C LEU A 254 15.41 -12.27 -8.39
N LYS A 255 15.39 -13.53 -8.85
CA LYS A 255 16.45 -14.10 -9.69
C LYS A 255 16.27 -13.58 -11.12
N PRO A 256 17.34 -13.08 -11.79
CA PRO A 256 17.26 -12.69 -13.18
C PRO A 256 16.83 -13.89 -14.03
N THR A 257 15.74 -13.75 -14.78
CA THR A 257 15.38 -14.67 -15.86
C THR A 257 16.32 -14.41 -17.04
N GLY A 258 17.55 -14.91 -16.95
CA GLY A 258 18.53 -14.75 -18.02
C GLY A 258 19.99 -14.97 -17.62
N VAL A 259 20.34 -16.20 -17.23
CA VAL A 259 21.64 -16.77 -17.60
C VAL A 259 21.33 -18.14 -18.16
N GLY A 260 21.25 -18.22 -19.49
CA GLY A 260 21.36 -19.49 -20.19
C GLY A 260 22.67 -20.14 -19.77
N ASP A 261 22.57 -21.42 -19.46
CA ASP A 261 23.69 -22.31 -19.18
C ASP A 261 24.52 -22.45 -20.46
N GLU A 262 25.41 -21.48 -20.73
CA GLU A 262 26.48 -21.62 -21.70
C GLU A 262 27.81 -21.61 -20.97
N SER A 263 28.25 -22.83 -20.69
CA SER A 263 29.65 -23.16 -20.50
C SER A 263 30.45 -22.68 -21.72
N ASN A 264 31.39 -21.76 -21.52
CA ASN A 264 32.64 -21.79 -22.27
C ASN A 264 33.75 -21.00 -21.56
N ASP A 265 34.87 -21.70 -21.44
CA ASP A 265 36.16 -21.24 -20.96
C ASP A 265 36.68 -20.00 -21.73
N GLY A 266 37.33 -19.10 -20.99
CA GLY A 266 38.60 -18.52 -21.43
C GLY A 266 38.64 -17.04 -21.86
N LYS A 267 39.16 -16.23 -20.93
CA LYS A 267 40.35 -15.34 -21.10
C LYS A 267 40.15 -13.84 -21.45
N SER A 268 40.41 -13.02 -20.40
CA SER A 268 41.31 -11.83 -20.30
C SER A 268 41.01 -10.49 -21.00
N GLY A 269 41.06 -9.43 -20.18
CA GLY A 269 41.37 -8.01 -20.48
C GLY A 269 40.19 -7.19 -20.99
N ASP A 270 39.95 -5.93 -20.63
CA ASP A 270 40.68 -4.93 -19.85
C ASP A 270 39.65 -3.91 -19.31
N ASP A 271 40.07 -3.13 -18.32
CA ASP A 271 39.36 -2.07 -17.61
C ASP A 271 38.59 -1.08 -18.50
N ASP A 272 37.34 -0.78 -18.14
CA ASP A 272 36.74 0.54 -18.34
C ASP A 272 35.75 0.84 -17.19
N ASP A 273 36.12 1.84 -16.40
CA ASP A 273 35.38 2.43 -15.27
C ASP A 273 34.11 3.16 -15.75
N ASP A 274 33.06 2.42 -16.08
CA ASP A 274 31.71 2.98 -16.12
C ASP A 274 31.07 2.83 -14.74
N LYS A 275 31.07 3.95 -13.99
CA LYS A 275 30.26 4.13 -12.78
C LYS A 275 28.80 3.87 -13.13
N LYS A 276 28.34 2.64 -12.92
CA LYS A 276 26.92 2.35 -12.79
C LYS A 276 26.41 3.12 -11.58
N GLU A 277 25.50 4.06 -11.79
CA GLU A 277 24.64 4.52 -10.72
C GLU A 277 23.88 3.29 -10.21
N ASP A 278 24.27 2.82 -9.02
CA ASP A 278 23.54 1.81 -8.29
C ASP A 278 22.20 2.43 -7.84
N ASP A 279 21.20 2.32 -8.70
CA ASP A 279 19.80 2.60 -8.37
C ASP A 279 19.30 1.50 -7.42
N ASP A 280 19.69 1.57 -6.14
CA ASP A 280 19.21 0.72 -5.03
C ASP A 280 17.74 1.05 -4.65
N ASN A 281 16.87 1.18 -5.65
CA ASN A 281 15.52 1.71 -5.53
C ASN A 281 14.42 0.65 -5.70
N GLY A 282 14.76 -0.65 -5.64
CA GLY A 282 13.82 -1.78 -5.81
C GLY A 282 13.64 -2.64 -4.55
N ALA A 283 12.65 -3.53 -4.55
CA ALA A 283 12.54 -4.59 -3.54
C ALA A 283 13.80 -5.49 -3.51
N SER A 284 14.50 -5.57 -4.65
CA SER A 284 15.81 -6.22 -4.79
C SER A 284 16.97 -5.48 -4.10
N GLY A 285 16.86 -4.16 -3.91
CA GLY A 285 17.89 -3.33 -3.24
C GLY A 285 17.97 -3.57 -1.74
N LEU A 286 16.85 -3.95 -1.12
CA LEU A 286 16.76 -4.35 0.30
C LEU A 286 17.64 -5.56 0.66
N LEU A 287 18.04 -6.38 -0.32
CA LEU A 287 19.01 -7.46 -0.13
C LEU A 287 20.47 -7.03 -0.34
N ARG A 288 20.71 -5.94 -1.08
CA ARG A 288 22.06 -5.42 -1.35
C ARG A 288 22.55 -4.48 -0.24
N SER A 289 21.68 -3.66 0.33
CA SER A 289 21.95 -2.86 1.52
C SER A 289 21.68 -3.69 2.78
N GLY A 290 22.69 -4.43 3.25
CA GLY A 290 22.58 -5.47 4.28
C GLY A 290 21.63 -5.18 5.45
N GLY A 291 20.70 -6.10 5.70
CA GLY A 291 19.77 -5.99 6.82
C GLY A 291 18.75 -7.11 7.03
N LEU A 292 18.76 -8.23 6.30
CA LEU A 292 18.03 -9.44 6.70
C LEU A 292 18.91 -10.66 6.39
N ILE A 293 19.32 -11.35 7.43
CA ILE A 293 20.22 -12.51 7.37
C ILE A 293 19.50 -13.65 6.64
N SER A 294 20.06 -13.99 5.48
CA SER A 294 19.97 -15.32 4.86
C SER A 294 20.24 -16.41 5.89
N MET A 295 19.30 -17.35 6.08
CA MET A 295 19.64 -18.74 6.39
C MET A 295 18.67 -19.70 5.71
N ILE A 296 18.87 -19.89 4.40
CA ILE A 296 18.55 -21.16 3.75
C ILE A 296 19.74 -22.10 4.04
N ALA A 297 19.53 -23.05 4.95
CA ALA A 297 20.28 -24.29 4.96
C ALA A 297 19.28 -25.45 4.90
N VAL A 298 18.88 -25.79 3.67
CA VAL A 298 18.22 -27.07 3.39
C VAL A 298 19.27 -28.16 3.60
N LEU A 299 19.16 -28.91 4.69
CA LEU A 299 19.84 -30.20 4.82
C LEU A 299 18.82 -31.31 4.53
N PHE A 300 18.95 -31.87 3.33
CA PHE A 300 18.45 -33.20 3.02
C PHE A 300 19.18 -34.21 3.90
N SER A 301 18.45 -34.92 4.75
CA SER A 301 18.85 -36.24 5.22
C SER A 301 17.71 -37.22 4.98
N MET A 302 17.78 -37.88 3.83
CA MET A 302 17.13 -39.18 3.64
C MET A 302 17.71 -40.14 4.67
N LEU A 303 16.86 -40.73 5.51
CA LEU A 303 17.12 -42.04 6.06
C LEU A 303 15.85 -42.87 5.97
N PHE A 304 16.00 -43.95 5.21
CA PHE A 304 15.05 -45.04 5.06
C PHE A 304 14.74 -45.69 6.41
N GLY A 305 13.47 -46.04 6.59
CA GLY A 305 13.12 -47.42 6.96
C GLY A 305 12.73 -47.71 8.41
N ALA A 306 11.49 -48.21 8.52
CA ALA A 306 11.01 -49.25 9.43
C ALA A 306 10.63 -48.88 10.88
N GLY A 307 9.31 -48.90 11.13
CA GLY A 307 8.74 -49.96 11.99
C GLY A 307 8.33 -49.60 13.43
N LEU A 308 7.11 -50.06 13.76
CA LEU A 308 6.50 -50.30 15.09
C LEU A 308 5.97 -49.08 15.88
N VAL A 309 4.67 -48.93 16.20
CA VAL A 309 3.68 -49.78 16.92
C VAL A 309 3.74 -49.59 18.46
N ILE A 310 2.63 -49.07 19.02
CA ILE A 310 2.09 -49.26 20.40
C ILE A 310 2.94 -48.60 21.53
N ILE A 311 2.46 -47.72 22.41
CA ILE A 311 1.24 -47.64 23.26
C ILE A 311 0.78 -46.18 23.35
#